data_AF-A0A091GV63-F1
#
_entry.id   AF-A0A091GV63-F1
#
_cell.length_a   1.000
_cell.length_b   1.000
_cell.length_c   1.000
_cell.angle_alpha   90.00
_cell.angle_beta   90.00
_cell.angle_gamma   90.00
#
_symmetry.space_group_name_H-M   'P 1'
#
loop_
_entity.id
_entity.type
_entity.pdbx_description
1 polymer ?
#
loop_
_entity_poly.entity_id
_entity_poly.type
_entity_poly.pdbx_seq_one_letter_code
_entity_poly.pdbx_strand_id
1 'polypeptide(L)'
;VANDEELKKRIAEELALERARRDSEAQKRRLRQEQMYVRDEFGKLLEQERISSNEHLTRAILRERAATEEERQKAQRFARQLEEKDRELKKHDAYYKEQLARLEERSAQFYKVTTEQYQKAADEVSARFKRYESHPICADLQDKILQCYRQHAQETLSCSALASQYLHCVNTAKQ
;
A
#
# COMPACT_ATOMS: atom_id res chain seq x y z
N VAL A 1 6.49 58.21 107.46
CA VAL A 1 5.25 57.70 106.84
C VAL A 1 5.35 57.64 105.31
N ALA A 2 5.98 58.61 104.63
CA ALA A 2 6.12 58.59 103.16
C ALA A 2 6.95 57.43 102.57
N ASN A 3 7.95 56.92 103.30
CA ASN A 3 8.88 55.89 102.80
C ASN A 3 8.28 54.46 102.75
N ASP A 4 7.23 54.21 103.54
CA ASP A 4 6.59 52.89 103.65
C ASP A 4 5.57 52.64 102.53
N GLU A 5 4.87 53.69 102.10
CA GLU A 5 3.95 53.64 100.95
C GLU A 5 4.69 53.45 99.62
N GLU A 6 5.86 54.07 99.47
CA GLU A 6 6.68 53.88 98.26
C GLU A 6 7.24 52.45 98.17
N LEU A 7 7.58 51.83 99.30
CA LEU A 7 8.03 50.44 99.35
C LEU A 7 6.89 49.47 99.00
N LYS A 8 5.67 49.69 99.53
CA LYS A 8 4.48 48.89 99.16
C LYS A 8 4.14 48.99 97.68
N LYS A 9 4.28 50.19 97.10
CA LYS A 9 4.05 50.42 95.66
C LYS A 9 5.07 49.64 94.81
N ARG A 10 6.36 49.65 95.17
CA ARG A 10 7.40 48.89 94.47
C ARG A 10 7.17 47.37 94.58
N ILE A 11 6.79 46.87 95.75
CA ILE A 11 6.43 45.46 95.94
C ILE A 11 5.22 45.07 95.07
N ALA A 12 4.20 45.93 95.00
CA ALA A 12 3.02 45.69 94.16
C ALA A 12 3.37 45.70 92.65
N GLU A 13 4.25 46.60 92.22
CA GLU A 13 4.75 46.66 90.83
C GLU A 13 5.59 45.44 90.47
N GLU A 14 6.48 44.99 91.36
CA GLU A 14 7.31 43.79 91.17
C GLU A 14 6.45 42.51 91.12
N LEU A 15 5.46 42.39 92.00
CA LEU A 15 4.47 41.30 91.97
C LEU A 15 3.63 41.33 90.69
N ALA A 16 3.26 42.50 90.19
CA ALA A 16 2.53 42.64 88.93
C ALA A 16 3.38 42.22 87.72
N LEU A 17 4.66 42.61 87.70
CA LEU A 17 5.63 42.19 86.67
C LEU A 17 5.87 40.67 86.71
N GLU A 18 5.99 40.07 87.90
CA GLU A 18 6.17 38.63 88.04
C GLU A 18 4.94 37.85 87.55
N ARG A 19 3.72 38.32 87.88
CA ARG A 19 2.47 37.75 87.35
C ARG A 19 2.41 37.84 85.83
N ALA A 20 2.73 38.99 85.24
CA ALA A 20 2.76 39.17 83.80
C ALA A 20 3.78 38.25 83.10
N ARG A 21 4.95 38.00 83.71
CA ARG A 21 5.94 37.03 83.20
C ARG A 21 5.40 35.61 83.23
N ARG A 22 4.80 35.18 84.35
CA ARG A 22 4.18 33.84 84.48
C ARG A 22 3.06 33.64 83.46
N ASP A 23 2.21 34.65 83.25
CA ASP A 23 1.14 34.60 82.25
C ASP A 23 1.69 34.51 80.82
N SER A 24 2.75 35.28 80.51
CA SER A 24 3.44 35.21 79.21
C SER A 24 4.09 33.84 78.97
N GLU A 25 4.74 33.27 79.99
CA GLU A 25 5.32 31.93 79.90
C GLU A 25 4.25 30.85 79.74
N ALA A 26 3.14 30.95 80.47
CA ALA A 26 2.00 30.05 80.32
C ALA A 26 1.39 30.14 78.92
N GLN A 27 1.25 31.35 78.37
CA GLN A 27 0.79 31.57 77.00
C GLN A 27 1.75 30.96 75.97
N LYS A 28 3.07 31.15 76.12
CA LYS A 28 4.08 30.52 75.26
C LYS A 28 4.03 28.99 75.31
N ARG A 29 3.82 28.41 76.50
CA ARG A 29 3.66 26.95 76.66
C ARG A 29 2.41 26.44 75.93
N ARG A 30 1.27 27.13 76.06
CA ARG A 30 0.03 26.81 75.33
C ARG A 30 0.22 26.86 73.82
N LEU A 31 0.80 27.95 73.30
CA LEU A 31 1.08 28.09 71.87
C LEU A 31 2.00 26.99 71.33
N ARG A 32 3.02 26.58 72.09
CA ARG A 32 3.90 25.46 71.69
C ARG A 32 3.16 24.13 71.65
N GLN A 33 2.27 23.88 72.62
CA GLN A 33 1.44 22.67 72.63
C GLN A 33 0.47 22.65 71.43
N GLU A 34 -0.19 23.78 71.14
CA GLU A 34 -1.04 23.92 69.96
C GLU A 34 -0.26 23.73 68.66
N GLN A 35 0.93 24.33 68.53
CA GLN A 35 1.80 24.13 67.36
C GLN A 35 2.23 22.67 67.19
N MET A 36 2.55 21.96 68.28
CA MET A 36 2.87 20.54 68.23
C MET A 36 1.68 19.69 67.82
N TYR A 37 0.49 19.97 68.38
CA TYR A 37 -0.74 19.26 68.04
C TYR A 37 -1.10 19.45 66.55
N VAL A 38 -1.08 20.70 66.08
CA VAL A 38 -1.30 21.02 64.68
C VAL A 38 -0.30 20.28 63.80
N ARG A 39 1.00 20.33 64.12
CA ARG A 39 2.04 19.63 63.35
C ARG A 39 1.83 18.12 63.28
N ASP A 40 1.41 17.49 64.37
CA ASP A 40 1.12 16.05 64.43
C ASP A 40 -0.11 15.68 63.55
N GLU A 41 -1.21 16.42 63.68
CA GLU A 41 -2.41 16.21 62.86
C GLU A 41 -2.14 16.42 61.36
N PHE A 42 -1.40 17.47 61.00
CA PHE A 42 -0.95 17.65 59.61
C PHE A 42 -0.06 16.50 59.14
N GLY A 43 0.81 15.97 60.00
CA GLY A 43 1.64 14.80 59.69
C GLY A 43 0.80 13.55 59.38
N LYS A 44 -0.23 13.27 60.18
CA LYS A 44 -1.16 12.14 59.95
C LYS A 44 -1.93 12.29 58.65
N LEU A 45 -2.45 13.49 58.37
CA LEU A 45 -3.19 13.76 57.13
C LEU A 45 -2.31 13.57 55.89
N LEU A 46 -1.09 14.12 55.89
CA LEU A 46 -0.15 13.95 54.78
C LEU A 46 0.22 12.48 54.56
N GLU A 47 0.43 11.72 55.63
CA GLU A 47 0.74 10.30 55.51
C GLU A 47 -0.45 9.50 54.96
N GLN A 48 -1.67 9.80 55.41
CA GLN A 48 -2.89 9.18 54.91
C GLN A 48 -3.13 9.51 53.42
N GLU A 49 -2.90 10.77 53.02
CA GLU A 49 -2.98 11.19 51.62
C GLU A 49 -1.94 10.45 50.77
N ARG A 50 -0.70 10.35 51.26
CA ARG A 50 0.39 9.65 50.59
C ARG A 50 0.07 8.16 50.39
N ILE A 51 -0.46 7.49 51.41
CA ILE A 51 -0.85 6.08 51.33
C ILE A 51 -1.98 5.90 50.32
N SER A 52 -3.07 6.69 50.43
CA SER A 52 -4.22 6.56 49.54
C SER A 52 -3.85 6.85 48.08
N SER A 53 -3.01 7.85 47.84
CA SER A 53 -2.48 8.18 46.52
C SER A 53 -1.60 7.05 45.95
N ASN A 54 -0.72 6.47 46.78
CA ASN A 54 0.11 5.33 46.37
C ASN A 54 -0.72 4.09 46.04
N GLU A 55 -1.75 3.78 46.85
CA GLU A 55 -2.69 2.70 46.57
C GLU A 55 -3.46 2.92 45.26
N HIS A 56 -3.92 4.14 45.02
CA HIS A 56 -4.61 4.50 43.78
C HIS A 56 -3.67 4.35 42.57
N LEU A 57 -2.43 4.84 42.68
CA LEU A 57 -1.42 4.70 41.63
C LEU A 57 -1.10 3.22 41.36
N THR A 58 -0.87 2.43 42.41
CA THR A 58 -0.60 0.99 42.29
C THR A 58 -1.75 0.27 41.59
N ARG A 59 -3.00 0.59 41.96
CA ARG A 59 -4.19 0.03 41.33
C ARG A 59 -4.30 0.44 39.85
N ALA A 60 -4.01 1.68 39.52
CA ALA A 60 -4.01 2.16 38.14
C ALA A 60 -2.95 1.43 37.30
N ILE A 61 -1.72 1.31 37.82
CA ILE A 61 -0.62 0.59 37.15
C ILE A 61 -0.99 -0.87 36.89
N LEU A 62 -1.60 -1.56 37.86
CA LEU A 62 -2.00 -2.95 37.69
C LEU A 62 -3.08 -3.11 36.60
N ARG A 63 -4.05 -2.19 36.53
CA ARG A 63 -5.08 -2.20 35.46
C ARG A 63 -4.46 -1.98 34.10
N GLU A 64 -3.60 -0.98 33.96
CA GLU A 64 -2.91 -0.70 32.69
C GLU A 64 -2.06 -1.89 32.26
N ARG A 65 -1.29 -2.48 33.16
CA ARG A 65 -0.50 -3.69 32.86
C ARG A 65 -1.39 -4.84 32.38
N ALA A 66 -2.50 -5.11 33.05
CA ALA A 66 -3.43 -6.15 32.63
C ALA A 66 -4.02 -5.87 31.24
N ALA A 67 -4.45 -4.64 30.97
CA ALA A 67 -4.96 -4.24 29.67
C ALA A 67 -3.90 -4.37 28.57
N THR A 68 -2.67 -3.90 28.82
CA THR A 68 -1.57 -4.02 27.83
C THR A 68 -1.19 -5.46 27.52
N GLU A 69 -1.22 -6.35 28.52
CA GLU A 69 -0.94 -7.77 28.32
C GLU A 69 -2.06 -8.46 27.55
N GLU A 70 -3.33 -8.12 27.82
CA GLU A 70 -4.47 -8.62 27.05
C GLU A 70 -4.37 -8.21 25.57
N GLU A 71 -4.08 -6.93 25.31
CA GLU A 71 -3.90 -6.44 23.94
C GLU A 71 -2.69 -7.08 23.24
N ARG A 72 -1.59 -7.30 23.97
CA ARG A 72 -0.43 -8.02 23.45
C ARG A 72 -0.78 -9.46 23.07
N GLN A 73 -1.55 -10.16 23.90
CA GLN A 73 -1.98 -11.54 23.61
C GLN A 73 -2.94 -11.58 22.42
N LYS A 74 -3.87 -10.63 22.30
CA LYS A 74 -4.74 -10.50 21.12
C LYS A 74 -3.92 -10.27 19.85
N ALA A 75 -2.99 -9.31 19.89
CA ALA A 75 -2.09 -9.02 18.77
C ALA A 75 -1.28 -10.25 18.37
N GLN A 76 -0.75 -11.01 19.33
CA GLN A 76 -0.01 -12.24 19.05
C GLN A 76 -0.89 -13.32 18.40
N ARG A 77 -2.14 -13.48 18.83
CA ARG A 77 -3.09 -14.42 18.22
C ARG A 77 -3.39 -14.03 16.77
N PHE A 78 -3.66 -12.74 16.51
CA PHE A 78 -3.89 -12.26 15.15
C PHE A 78 -2.66 -12.41 14.27
N ALA A 79 -1.45 -12.13 14.77
CA ALA A 79 -0.22 -12.34 14.02
C ALA A 79 -0.07 -13.81 13.57
N ARG A 80 -0.34 -14.77 14.46
CA ARG A 80 -0.30 -16.21 14.10
C ARG A 80 -1.34 -16.57 13.05
N GLN A 81 -2.58 -16.07 13.18
CA GLN A 81 -3.63 -16.31 12.19
C GLN A 81 -3.28 -15.71 10.82
N LEU A 82 -2.69 -14.52 10.80
CA LEU A 82 -2.24 -13.87 9.57
C LEU A 82 -1.10 -14.65 8.92
N GLU A 83 -0.13 -15.14 9.68
CA GLU A 83 0.94 -15.98 9.14
C GLU A 83 0.41 -17.29 8.54
N GLU A 84 -0.56 -17.93 9.18
CA GLU A 84 -1.20 -19.13 8.65
C GLU A 84 -1.95 -18.83 7.35
N LYS A 85 -2.73 -17.75 7.32
CA LYS A 85 -3.45 -17.31 6.11
C LYS A 85 -2.52 -16.93 4.97
N ASP A 86 -1.41 -16.26 5.25
CA ASP A 86 -0.40 -15.92 4.26
C ASP A 86 0.28 -17.18 3.68
N ARG A 87 0.53 -18.20 4.52
CA ARG A 87 1.04 -19.50 4.04
C ARG A 87 0.03 -20.22 3.16
N GLU A 88 -1.25 -20.23 3.52
CA GLU A 88 -2.32 -20.80 2.68
C GLU A 88 -2.38 -20.07 1.33
N LEU A 89 -2.43 -18.74 1.34
CA LEU A 89 -2.46 -17.91 0.13
C LEU A 89 -1.26 -18.18 -0.77
N LYS A 90 -0.05 -18.26 -0.22
CA LYS A 90 1.17 -18.59 -0.98
C LYS A 90 1.10 -19.97 -1.65
N LYS A 91 0.53 -20.97 -0.98
CA LYS A 91 0.32 -22.29 -1.59
C LYS A 91 -0.66 -22.22 -2.75
N HIS A 92 -1.76 -21.50 -2.59
CA HIS A 92 -2.75 -21.32 -3.66
C HIS A 92 -2.18 -20.53 -4.83
N ASP A 93 -1.46 -19.43 -4.58
CA ASP A 93 -0.80 -18.62 -5.61
C ASP A 93 0.19 -19.45 -6.42
N ALA A 94 1.06 -20.23 -5.76
CA ALA A 94 1.99 -21.12 -6.43
C ALA A 94 1.26 -22.17 -7.30
N TYR A 95 0.21 -22.80 -6.75
CA TYR A 95 -0.58 -23.78 -7.48
C TYR A 95 -1.24 -23.19 -8.73
N TYR A 96 -1.90 -22.04 -8.61
CA TYR A 96 -2.57 -21.40 -9.75
C TYR A 96 -1.60 -20.88 -10.79
N LYS A 97 -0.44 -20.34 -10.38
CA LYS A 97 0.63 -19.95 -11.30
C LYS A 97 1.16 -21.15 -12.10
N GLU A 98 1.35 -22.29 -11.46
CA GLU A 98 1.77 -23.52 -12.14
C GLU A 98 0.72 -24.01 -13.14
N GLN A 99 -0.57 -24.01 -12.75
CA GLN A 99 -1.64 -24.40 -13.65
C GLN A 99 -1.75 -23.47 -14.87
N LEU A 100 -1.62 -22.16 -14.65
CA LEU A 100 -1.63 -21.17 -15.73
C LEU A 100 -0.44 -21.37 -16.66
N ALA A 101 0.78 -21.51 -16.14
CA ALA A 101 1.97 -21.75 -16.94
C ALA A 101 1.84 -23.01 -17.79
N ARG A 102 1.31 -24.10 -17.23
CA ARG A 102 1.06 -25.34 -17.97
C ARG A 102 0.00 -25.18 -19.07
N LEU A 103 -1.04 -24.39 -18.81
CA LEU A 103 -2.08 -24.11 -19.79
C LEU A 103 -1.52 -23.24 -20.93
N GLU A 104 -0.76 -22.21 -20.61
CA GLU A 104 -0.08 -21.33 -21.56
C GLU A 104 0.89 -22.11 -22.44
N GLU A 105 1.71 -22.98 -21.84
CA GLU A 105 2.64 -23.82 -22.58
C GLU A 105 1.91 -24.75 -23.55
N ARG A 106 0.87 -25.45 -23.08
CA ARG A 106 0.07 -26.34 -23.94
C ARG A 106 -0.61 -25.58 -25.07
N SER A 107 -1.15 -24.40 -24.76
CA SER A 107 -1.78 -23.51 -25.73
C SER A 107 -0.77 -23.08 -26.79
N ALA A 108 0.42 -22.63 -26.39
CA ALA A 108 1.48 -22.22 -27.30
C ALA A 108 1.95 -23.37 -28.20
N GLN A 109 2.12 -24.58 -27.66
CA GLN A 109 2.45 -25.77 -28.43
C GLN A 109 1.36 -26.10 -29.44
N PHE A 110 0.09 -26.06 -29.03
CA PHE A 110 -1.05 -26.29 -29.91
C PHE A 110 -1.08 -25.27 -31.06
N TYR A 111 -1.01 -23.97 -30.76
CA TYR A 111 -0.99 -22.91 -31.76
C TYR A 111 0.17 -23.07 -32.75
N LYS A 112 1.38 -23.39 -32.25
CA LYS A 112 2.54 -23.62 -33.09
C LYS A 112 2.30 -24.75 -34.08
N VAL A 113 1.93 -25.94 -33.59
CA VAL A 113 1.70 -27.11 -34.45
C VAL A 113 0.55 -26.85 -35.43
N THR A 114 -0.55 -26.26 -34.97
CA THR A 114 -1.68 -25.93 -35.85
C THR A 114 -1.29 -24.96 -36.95
N THR A 115 -0.53 -23.92 -36.64
CA THR A 115 -0.06 -22.94 -37.62
C THR A 115 0.91 -23.57 -38.63
N GLU A 116 1.86 -24.38 -38.15
CA GLU A 116 2.82 -25.09 -39.01
C GLU A 116 2.11 -26.07 -39.96
N GLN A 117 1.16 -26.86 -39.46
CA GLN A 117 0.39 -27.81 -40.28
C GLN A 117 -0.51 -27.08 -41.28
N TYR A 118 -1.15 -25.99 -40.86
CA TYR A 118 -1.96 -25.17 -41.75
C TYR A 118 -1.12 -24.57 -42.88
N GLN A 119 0.02 -23.96 -42.54
CA GLN A 119 0.91 -23.37 -43.53
C GLN A 119 1.42 -24.42 -44.51
N LYS A 120 1.86 -25.57 -44.00
CA LYS A 120 2.29 -26.68 -44.85
C LYS A 120 1.18 -27.14 -45.80
N ALA A 121 -0.05 -27.30 -45.32
CA ALA A 121 -1.19 -27.66 -46.16
C ALA A 121 -1.48 -26.58 -47.21
N ALA A 122 -1.41 -25.30 -46.84
CA ALA A 122 -1.58 -24.19 -47.76
C ALA A 122 -0.49 -24.17 -48.85
N ASP A 123 0.77 -24.41 -48.48
CA ASP A 123 1.90 -24.48 -49.40
C ASP A 123 1.77 -25.69 -50.35
N GLU A 124 1.37 -26.86 -49.84
CA GLU A 124 1.11 -28.05 -50.66
C GLU A 124 -0.02 -27.82 -51.67
N VAL A 125 -1.11 -27.18 -51.24
CA VAL A 125 -2.20 -26.80 -52.13
C VAL A 125 -1.71 -25.77 -53.16
N SER A 126 -0.99 -24.73 -52.75
CA SER A 126 -0.45 -23.72 -53.67
C SER A 126 0.53 -24.32 -54.67
N ALA A 127 1.33 -25.32 -54.27
CA ALA A 127 2.27 -26.01 -55.15
C ALA A 127 1.56 -26.91 -56.18
N ARG A 128 0.49 -27.61 -55.76
CA ARG A 128 -0.34 -28.43 -56.67
C ARG A 128 -1.17 -27.59 -57.61
N PHE A 129 -1.72 -26.51 -57.09
CA PHE A 129 -2.51 -25.52 -57.83
C PHE A 129 -1.65 -24.30 -58.14
N LYS A 130 -0.55 -24.50 -58.88
CA LYS A 130 0.08 -23.38 -59.57
C LYS A 130 -1.02 -22.72 -60.41
N ARG A 131 -1.27 -21.43 -60.18
CA ARG A 131 -2.13 -20.66 -61.07
C ARG A 131 -1.59 -20.87 -62.48
N TYR A 132 -2.43 -21.39 -63.37
CA TYR A 132 -2.11 -21.42 -64.79
C TYR A 132 -1.74 -19.99 -65.16
N GLU A 133 -0.46 -19.73 -65.43
CA GLU A 133 -0.07 -18.50 -66.11
C GLU A 133 -0.61 -18.64 -67.53
N SER A 134 -1.84 -18.16 -67.72
CA SER A 134 -2.43 -18.06 -69.05
C SER A 134 -1.63 -17.01 -69.80
N HIS A 135 -0.65 -17.47 -70.56
CA HIS A 135 0.06 -16.61 -71.49
C HIS A 135 -0.86 -16.40 -72.71
N PRO A 136 -1.24 -15.16 -73.04
CA PRO A 136 -2.08 -14.92 -74.20
C PRO A 136 -1.31 -15.36 -75.46
N ILE A 137 -1.88 -16.27 -76.25
CA ILE A 137 -1.19 -16.92 -77.39
C ILE A 137 -0.60 -15.89 -78.37
N CYS A 138 -1.32 -14.79 -78.59
CA CYS A 138 -0.91 -13.74 -79.52
C CYS A 138 -0.44 -12.45 -78.81
N ALA A 139 -0.04 -12.52 -77.53
CA ALA A 139 0.35 -11.37 -76.71
C ALA A 139 1.45 -10.53 -77.39
N ASP A 140 2.52 -11.16 -77.83
CA ASP A 140 3.65 -10.46 -78.46
C ASP A 140 3.25 -9.73 -79.75
N LEU A 141 2.37 -10.34 -80.55
CA LEU A 141 1.84 -9.72 -81.77
C LEU A 141 0.87 -8.60 -81.45
N GLN A 142 0.06 -8.76 -80.38
CA GLN A 142 -0.82 -7.74 -79.85
C GLN A 142 -0.05 -6.51 -79.37
N ASP A 143 1.08 -6.70 -78.69
CA ASP A 143 1.93 -5.59 -78.24
C ASP A 143 2.57 -4.87 -79.43
N LYS A 144 3.11 -5.61 -80.41
CA LYS A 144 3.74 -5.04 -81.61
C LYS A 144 2.77 -4.24 -82.47
N ILE A 145 1.54 -4.74 -82.68
CA ILE A 145 0.54 -4.03 -83.46
C ILE A 145 0.05 -2.77 -82.73
N LEU A 146 -0.17 -2.85 -81.42
CA LEU A 146 -0.55 -1.69 -80.60
C LEU A 146 0.56 -0.64 -80.60
N GLN A 147 1.83 -1.05 -80.52
CA GLN A 147 2.97 -0.14 -80.62
C GLN A 147 3.05 0.52 -81.99
N CYS A 148 2.84 -0.23 -83.07
CA CYS A 148 2.84 0.31 -84.44
C CYS A 148 1.74 1.37 -84.63
N TYR A 149 0.51 1.10 -84.19
CA TYR A 149 -0.57 2.08 -84.31
C TYR A 149 -0.36 3.35 -83.48
N ARG A 150 0.31 3.24 -82.32
CA ARG A 150 0.72 4.42 -81.54
C ARG A 150 1.75 5.27 -82.27
N GLN A 151 2.67 4.65 -83.00
CA GLN A 151 3.72 5.34 -83.75
C GLN A 151 3.22 5.90 -85.10
N HIS A 152 2.23 5.26 -85.72
CA HIS A 152 1.72 5.60 -87.06
C HIS A 152 0.21 5.92 -87.04
N ALA A 153 -0.22 6.79 -86.13
CA ALA A 153 -1.65 7.07 -85.90
C ALA A 153 -2.41 7.64 -87.11
N GLN A 154 -1.72 8.42 -87.98
CA GLN A 154 -2.31 8.98 -89.22
C GLN A 154 -2.06 8.10 -90.46
N GLU A 155 -1.23 7.06 -90.34
CA GLU A 155 -0.80 6.20 -91.45
C GLU A 155 -0.99 4.72 -91.08
N THR A 156 -2.16 4.37 -90.54
CA THR A 156 -2.43 3.05 -89.95
C THR A 156 -2.24 1.88 -90.93
N LEU A 157 -2.31 2.14 -92.23
CA LEU A 157 -2.07 1.14 -93.28
C LEU A 157 -0.61 0.64 -93.32
N SER A 158 0.36 1.39 -92.77
CA SER A 158 1.75 0.91 -92.64
C SER A 158 1.86 -0.28 -91.68
N CYS A 159 0.95 -0.40 -90.71
CA CYS A 159 0.86 -1.50 -89.75
C CYS A 159 0.05 -2.71 -90.29
N SER A 160 -0.43 -2.66 -91.53
CA SER A 160 -1.31 -3.70 -92.11
C SER A 160 -0.68 -5.09 -92.09
N ALA A 161 0.63 -5.20 -92.36
CA ALA A 161 1.34 -6.48 -92.30
C ALA A 161 1.32 -7.10 -90.88
N LEU A 162 1.51 -6.29 -89.84
CA LEU A 162 1.40 -6.72 -88.44
C LEU A 162 -0.04 -7.10 -88.08
N ALA A 163 -1.03 -6.36 -88.59
CA ALA A 163 -2.44 -6.66 -88.39
C ALA A 163 -2.85 -8.01 -88.99
N SER A 164 -2.39 -8.31 -90.21
CA SER A 164 -2.62 -9.60 -90.86
C SER A 164 -1.98 -10.76 -90.08
N GLN A 165 -0.77 -10.57 -89.54
CA GLN A 165 -0.09 -11.58 -88.73
C GLN A 165 -0.80 -11.83 -87.40
N TYR A 166 -1.24 -10.78 -86.70
CA TYR A 166 -2.03 -10.91 -85.47
C TYR A 166 -3.36 -11.62 -85.74
N LEU A 167 -4.08 -11.24 -86.79
CA LEU A 167 -5.35 -11.88 -87.16
C LEU A 167 -5.15 -13.35 -87.53
N HIS A 168 -4.08 -13.68 -88.26
CA HIS A 168 -3.73 -15.07 -88.56
C HIS A 168 -3.47 -15.87 -87.27
N CYS A 169 -2.66 -15.34 -86.35
CA CYS A 169 -2.41 -15.94 -85.04
C CYS A 169 -3.72 -16.20 -84.27
N VAL A 170 -4.61 -15.21 -84.18
CA VAL A 170 -5.89 -15.33 -83.48
C VAL A 170 -6.79 -16.39 -84.13
N ASN A 171 -6.83 -16.47 -85.46
CA ASN A 171 -7.67 -17.44 -86.16
C ASN A 171 -7.13 -18.88 -86.04
N THR A 172 -5.81 -19.05 -86.05
CA THR A 172 -5.17 -20.35 -85.82
C THR A 172 -5.33 -20.80 -84.36
N ALA A 173 -5.28 -19.87 -83.41
CA ALA A 173 -5.48 -20.15 -81.99
C ALA A 173 -6.95 -20.43 -81.59
N LYS A 174 -7.92 -20.09 -82.46
CA LYS A 174 -9.36 -20.34 -82.26
C LYS A 174 -9.84 -21.71 -82.72
N GLN A 175 -9.08 -22.39 -83.60
CA GLN A 175 -9.38 -23.74 -84.08
C GLN A 175 -8.92 -24.80 -83.07
#